data_AF-A0AAW5BXB6-F1
#
_entry.id   AF-A0AAW5BXB6-F1
#
_cell.length_a   1.000
_cell.length_b   1.000
_cell.length_c   1.000
_cell.angle_alpha   90.00
_cell.angle_beta   90.00
_cell.angle_gamma   90.00
#
_symmetry.space_group_name_H-M   'P 1'
#
loop_
_entity.id
_entity.type
_entity.pdbx_description
1 polymer ?
#
loop_
_entity_poly.entity_id
_entity_poly.type
_entity_poly.pdbx_seq_one_letter_code
_entity_poly.pdbx_strand_id
1 'polypeptide(L)'
;MFCENCGAEIGDSNQFCENCGAVNRRVQGANAFPKGVNSSLHEIFMKAVRSKKIVTGILIGMAFLICVTFFANAGSRKYISLVKNGNNDYYDQLTTGEAFKAFLKDVKWHYNSDTNLVEVTGDCLHNGIPVTAKIEYCVYDNGTFVLNSFSLDDGYSVEYLSERESISFLSDIYEVAYRDKGLEPPDNLGDTMNQLDFLMNFLEY
;
A
#
# COMPACT_ATOMS: atom_id res chain seq x y z
N MET A 1 -12.62 -16.21 52.09
CA MET A 1 -13.88 -16.67 51.42
C MET A 1 -13.60 -17.09 49.97
N PHE A 2 -14.46 -17.82 49.26
CA PHE A 2 -14.20 -18.22 47.85
C PHE A 2 -15.10 -17.48 46.85
N CYS A 3 -14.57 -17.18 45.66
CA CYS A 3 -15.30 -16.53 44.57
C CYS A 3 -16.38 -17.46 44.01
N GLU A 4 -17.65 -17.04 44.03
CA GLU A 4 -18.76 -17.82 43.47
C GLU A 4 -18.67 -17.99 41.95
N ASN A 5 -17.86 -17.17 41.27
CA ASN A 5 -17.73 -17.20 39.81
C ASN A 5 -16.55 -18.07 39.32
N CYS A 6 -15.43 -18.10 40.05
CA CYS A 6 -14.22 -18.81 39.58
C CYS A 6 -13.59 -19.75 40.63
N GLY A 7 -14.13 -19.82 41.85
CA GLY A 7 -13.66 -20.70 42.92
C GLY A 7 -12.36 -20.25 43.62
N ALA A 8 -11.72 -19.16 43.19
CA ALA A 8 -10.49 -18.67 43.82
C ALA A 8 -10.75 -18.10 45.22
N GLU A 9 -9.79 -18.23 46.13
CA GLU A 9 -9.89 -17.65 47.47
C GLU A 9 -9.75 -16.11 47.41
N ILE A 10 -10.66 -15.41 48.07
CA ILE A 10 -10.73 -13.95 48.19
C ILE A 10 -10.57 -13.61 49.68
N GLY A 11 -9.66 -12.67 49.98
CA GLY A 11 -9.50 -12.09 51.31
C GLY A 11 -10.72 -11.26 51.73
N ASP A 12 -11.06 -11.28 53.02
CA ASP A 12 -12.34 -10.77 53.54
C ASP A 12 -12.58 -9.26 53.32
N SER A 13 -11.55 -8.48 52.97
CA SER A 13 -11.64 -7.05 52.67
C SER A 13 -11.67 -6.69 51.18
N ASN A 14 -11.55 -7.66 50.27
CA ASN A 14 -11.43 -7.37 48.85
C ASN A 14 -12.81 -7.18 48.19
N GLN A 15 -12.98 -6.01 47.55
CA GLN A 15 -14.23 -5.60 46.89
C GLN A 15 -14.45 -6.31 45.54
N PHE A 16 -13.40 -6.91 44.96
CA PHE A 16 -13.47 -7.69 43.73
C PHE A 16 -12.47 -8.85 43.76
N CYS A 17 -12.74 -9.91 43.01
CA CYS A 17 -11.85 -11.04 42.84
C CYS A 17 -10.68 -10.62 41.93
N GLU A 18 -9.46 -10.65 42.45
CA GLU A 18 -8.27 -10.25 41.70
C GLU A 18 -7.94 -11.22 40.55
N ASN A 19 -8.43 -12.46 40.62
CA ASN A 19 -8.14 -13.47 39.60
C ASN A 19 -9.07 -13.41 38.38
N CYS A 20 -10.36 -13.07 38.56
CA CYS A 20 -11.32 -13.04 37.45
C CYS A 20 -12.10 -11.72 37.31
N GLY A 21 -11.86 -10.75 38.18
CA GLY A 21 -12.49 -9.42 38.14
C GLY A 21 -13.94 -9.36 38.66
N ALA A 22 -14.49 -10.45 39.21
CA ALA A 22 -15.88 -10.46 39.68
C ALA A 22 -16.06 -9.64 40.98
N VAL A 23 -17.04 -8.75 41.01
CA VAL A 23 -17.30 -7.85 42.16
C VAL A 23 -17.97 -8.61 43.32
N ASN A 24 -17.43 -8.46 44.52
CA ASN A 24 -17.93 -9.11 45.74
C ASN A 24 -19.11 -8.30 46.33
N ARG A 25 -20.33 -8.79 46.08
CA ARG A 25 -21.58 -8.04 46.33
C ARG A 25 -21.94 -7.87 47.81
N ARG A 26 -21.21 -8.49 48.76
CA ARG A 26 -21.51 -8.40 50.20
C ARG A 26 -20.92 -7.18 50.91
N VAL A 27 -20.02 -6.42 50.27
CA VAL A 27 -19.36 -5.25 50.89
C VAL A 27 -20.12 -3.94 50.67
N GLN A 28 -21.19 -3.93 49.87
CA GLN A 28 -22.01 -2.72 49.66
C GLN A 28 -23.11 -2.61 50.74
N GLY A 29 -22.70 -2.34 51.97
CA GLY A 29 -23.56 -1.92 53.07
C GLY A 29 -23.34 -0.45 53.40
N ALA A 30 -24.38 0.36 53.14
CA ALA A 30 -24.57 1.74 53.58
C ALA A 30 -23.65 2.82 52.98
N ASN A 31 -24.13 3.48 51.92
CA ASN A 31 -24.28 4.94 51.88
C ASN A 31 -25.31 5.30 50.81
N ALA A 32 -26.44 5.84 51.25
CA ALA A 32 -27.51 6.33 50.39
C ALA A 32 -27.04 7.59 49.65
N PHE A 33 -27.03 7.56 48.31
CA PHE A 33 -26.87 8.75 47.47
C PHE A 33 -28.24 9.27 47.01
N PRO A 34 -28.46 10.59 46.98
CA PRO A 34 -29.76 11.18 46.71
C PRO A 34 -30.17 10.97 45.26
N LYS A 35 -31.43 10.57 45.06
CA LYS A 35 -32.12 10.69 43.78
C LYS A 35 -32.35 12.16 43.45
N GLY A 36 -31.78 12.63 42.35
CA GLY A 36 -32.18 13.89 41.72
C GLY A 36 -31.08 14.59 40.94
N VAL A 37 -30.90 14.25 39.66
CA VAL A 37 -30.47 15.21 38.65
C VAL A 37 -31.31 15.03 37.38
N ASN A 38 -32.22 15.98 37.24
CA ASN A 38 -32.97 16.47 36.10
C ASN A 38 -32.40 16.15 34.70
N SER A 39 -33.30 15.54 33.93
CA SER A 39 -33.32 15.25 32.50
C SER A 39 -33.30 16.49 31.59
N SER A 40 -32.33 17.41 31.76
CA SER A 40 -32.25 18.64 30.96
C SER A 40 -30.98 18.77 30.12
N LEU A 41 -29.93 17.98 30.36
CA LEU A 41 -28.70 18.06 29.55
C LEU A 41 -28.82 17.29 28.22
N HIS A 42 -29.52 16.15 28.22
CA HIS A 42 -29.73 15.33 27.03
C HIS A 42 -30.67 15.99 26.00
N GLU A 43 -31.68 16.76 26.45
CA GLU A 43 -32.53 17.55 25.54
C GLU A 43 -31.78 18.71 24.88
N ILE A 44 -30.85 19.36 25.59
CA ILE A 44 -30.04 20.45 25.03
C ILE A 44 -29.06 19.90 23.98
N PHE A 45 -28.44 18.75 24.25
CA PHE A 45 -27.52 18.11 23.32
C PHE A 45 -28.18 17.71 21.99
N MET A 46 -29.41 17.16 22.04
CA MET A 46 -30.09 16.68 20.83
C MET A 46 -30.67 17.81 19.95
N LYS A 47 -30.94 19.00 20.51
CA LYS A 47 -31.38 20.18 19.73
C LYS A 47 -30.25 20.80 18.90
N ALA A 48 -29.01 20.75 19.39
CA ALA A 48 -27.85 21.29 18.68
C ALA A 48 -27.51 20.46 17.42
N VAL A 49 -27.63 19.13 17.51
CA VAL A 49 -27.30 18.20 16.42
C VAL A 49 -28.30 18.25 15.26
N ARG A 50 -29.54 18.72 15.50
CA ARG A 50 -30.62 18.75 14.49
C ARG A 50 -30.68 20.04 13.67
N SER A 51 -29.69 20.93 13.77
CA SER A 51 -29.65 22.15 12.96
C SER A 51 -29.07 21.84 11.57
N LYS A 52 -29.88 22.03 10.51
CA LYS A 52 -29.47 21.76 9.12
C LYS A 52 -28.14 22.42 8.75
N LYS A 53 -27.80 23.57 9.34
CA LYS A 53 -26.57 24.32 9.06
C LYS A 53 -25.29 23.64 9.58
N ILE A 54 -25.35 22.90 10.68
CA ILE A 54 -24.18 22.16 11.22
C ILE A 54 -23.96 20.89 10.39
N VAL A 55 -25.02 20.17 10.01
CA VAL A 55 -24.94 18.99 9.14
C VAL A 55 -24.40 19.37 7.75
N THR A 56 -24.86 20.48 7.17
CA THR A 56 -24.34 20.99 5.89
C THR A 56 -22.86 21.41 6.01
N GLY A 57 -22.45 22.04 7.11
CA GLY A 57 -21.05 22.40 7.35
C GLY A 57 -20.13 21.18 7.47
N ILE A 58 -20.57 20.11 8.14
CA ILE A 58 -19.82 18.85 8.25
C ILE A 58 -19.72 18.15 6.89
N LEU A 59 -20.81 18.11 6.11
CA LEU A 59 -20.79 17.53 4.76
C LEU A 59 -19.86 18.30 3.81
N ILE A 60 -19.86 19.64 3.85
CA ILE A 60 -18.95 20.47 3.05
C ILE A 60 -17.51 20.29 3.52
N GLY A 61 -17.27 20.22 4.84
CA GLY A 61 -15.93 19.98 5.40
C GLY A 61 -15.37 18.61 5.01
N MET A 62 -16.18 17.55 5.08
CA MET A 62 -15.79 16.22 4.61
C MET A 62 -15.61 16.19 3.09
N ALA A 63 -16.50 16.82 2.32
CA ALA A 63 -16.34 16.93 0.86
C ALA A 63 -15.09 17.73 0.50
N PHE A 64 -14.73 18.76 1.27
CA PHE A 64 -13.51 19.53 1.09
C PHE A 64 -12.26 18.71 1.44
N LEU A 65 -12.26 17.94 2.54
CA LEU A 65 -11.17 17.02 2.89
C LEU A 65 -11.00 15.91 1.84
N ILE A 66 -12.11 15.35 1.34
CA ILE A 66 -12.10 14.38 0.24
C ILE A 66 -11.57 15.04 -1.04
N CYS A 67 -12.00 16.26 -1.36
CA CYS A 67 -11.46 17.00 -2.51
C CYS A 67 -9.96 17.28 -2.38
N VAL A 68 -9.49 17.76 -1.22
CA VAL A 68 -8.06 18.05 -0.99
C VAL A 68 -7.21 16.79 -1.17
N THR A 69 -7.64 15.65 -0.62
CA THR A 69 -6.95 14.38 -0.81
C THR A 69 -7.05 13.86 -2.26
N PHE A 70 -8.17 14.09 -2.93
CA PHE A 70 -8.38 13.68 -4.33
C PHE A 70 -7.55 14.50 -5.32
N PHE A 71 -7.42 15.81 -5.11
CA PHE A 71 -6.63 16.71 -5.94
C PHE A 71 -5.12 16.49 -5.73
N ALA A 72 -4.67 16.26 -4.49
CA ALA A 72 -3.28 15.86 -4.23
C ALA A 72 -2.92 14.54 -4.95
N ASN A 73 -3.84 13.58 -4.99
CA ASN A 73 -3.64 12.31 -5.68
C ASN A 73 -3.92 12.35 -7.20
N ALA A 74 -4.40 13.46 -7.77
CA ALA A 74 -4.69 13.51 -9.20
C ALA A 74 -3.41 13.55 -10.05
N GLY A 75 -2.42 14.34 -9.63
CA GLY A 75 -1.12 14.44 -10.31
C GLY A 75 -0.31 13.14 -10.23
N SER A 76 -0.23 12.52 -9.05
CA SER A 76 0.47 11.25 -8.87
C SER A 76 -0.14 10.12 -9.69
N ARG A 77 -1.48 10.03 -9.75
CA ARG A 77 -2.19 9.04 -10.56
C ARG A 77 -1.92 9.19 -12.06
N LYS A 78 -1.73 10.42 -12.56
CA LYS A 78 -1.42 10.68 -13.98
C LYS A 78 -0.12 9.98 -14.39
N TYR A 79 0.97 10.23 -13.67
CA TYR A 79 2.29 9.68 -14.03
C TYR A 79 2.39 8.18 -13.78
N ILE A 80 1.80 7.67 -12.71
CA ILE A 80 1.69 6.22 -12.50
C ILE A 80 0.93 5.57 -13.66
N SER A 81 -0.21 6.15 -14.07
CA SER A 81 -1.01 5.62 -15.19
C SER A 81 -0.26 5.71 -16.51
N LEU A 82 0.56 6.74 -16.71
CA LEU A 82 1.38 6.90 -17.90
C LEU A 82 2.34 5.72 -18.06
N VAL A 83 3.13 5.42 -17.03
CA VAL A 83 4.08 4.29 -17.08
C VAL A 83 3.33 2.97 -17.14
N LYS A 84 2.36 2.77 -16.25
CA LYS A 84 1.65 1.49 -16.10
C LYS A 84 0.87 1.07 -17.35
N ASN A 85 0.29 2.03 -18.08
CA ASN A 85 -0.47 1.76 -19.31
C ASN A 85 0.35 1.97 -20.58
N GLY A 86 1.58 2.48 -20.47
CA GLY A 86 2.47 2.69 -21.61
C GLY A 86 3.10 1.40 -22.08
N ASN A 87 3.36 1.33 -23.39
CA ASN A 87 4.16 0.28 -24.00
C ASN A 87 5.63 0.68 -24.01
N ASN A 88 6.51 -0.32 -24.02
CA ASN A 88 7.90 -0.10 -24.35
C ASN A 88 8.08 -0.21 -25.88
N ASP A 89 8.95 0.61 -26.47
CA ASP A 89 9.15 0.66 -27.93
C ASP A 89 9.58 -0.69 -28.53
N TYR A 90 10.21 -1.56 -27.72
CA TYR A 90 10.61 -2.91 -28.12
C TYR A 90 9.55 -3.97 -27.83
N TYR A 91 8.55 -3.68 -26.99
CA TYR A 91 7.53 -4.62 -26.53
C TYR A 91 6.13 -3.99 -26.63
N ASP A 92 5.61 -3.86 -27.85
CA ASP A 92 4.38 -3.11 -28.15
C ASP A 92 3.07 -3.88 -27.89
N GLN A 93 3.12 -5.20 -27.68
CA GLN A 93 1.92 -6.02 -27.45
C GLN A 93 1.44 -6.01 -25.99
N LEU A 94 2.31 -5.68 -25.05
CA LEU A 94 2.01 -5.68 -23.61
C LEU A 94 2.31 -4.31 -23.01
N THR A 95 1.49 -3.88 -22.04
CA THR A 95 1.84 -2.69 -21.27
C THR A 95 2.93 -2.99 -20.25
N THR A 96 3.67 -1.97 -19.85
CA THR A 96 4.65 -2.05 -18.77
C THR A 96 4.02 -2.58 -17.48
N GLY A 97 2.79 -2.20 -17.18
CA GLY A 97 2.05 -2.70 -16.03
C GLY A 97 1.67 -4.18 -16.10
N GLU A 98 1.38 -4.70 -17.30
CA GLU A 98 1.16 -6.13 -17.49
C GLU A 98 2.46 -6.92 -17.31
N ALA A 99 3.56 -6.42 -17.87
CA ALA A 99 4.87 -7.05 -17.76
C ALA A 99 5.33 -7.17 -16.30
N PHE A 100 5.30 -6.06 -15.55
CA PHE A 100 5.65 -6.09 -14.13
C PHE A 100 4.71 -6.94 -13.28
N LYS A 101 3.43 -7.01 -13.63
CA LYS A 101 2.47 -7.84 -12.87
C LYS A 101 2.74 -9.34 -13.06
N ALA A 102 3.23 -9.75 -14.23
CA ALA A 102 3.61 -11.13 -14.48
C ALA A 102 4.91 -11.48 -13.73
N PHE A 103 5.89 -10.59 -13.77
CA PHE A 103 7.23 -10.85 -13.22
C PHE A 103 7.35 -10.63 -11.70
N LEU A 104 6.75 -9.57 -11.17
CA LEU A 104 6.86 -9.20 -9.76
C LEU A 104 5.64 -9.66 -8.95
N LYS A 105 5.89 -10.12 -7.73
CA LYS A 105 4.85 -10.38 -6.74
C LYS A 105 4.55 -9.12 -5.91
N ASP A 106 3.29 -8.96 -5.50
CA ASP A 106 2.82 -7.89 -4.61
C ASP A 106 3.16 -6.46 -5.09
N VAL A 107 3.04 -6.25 -6.41
CA VAL A 107 3.45 -5.03 -7.11
C VAL A 107 2.78 -3.77 -6.56
N LYS A 108 3.60 -2.77 -6.22
CA LYS A 108 3.19 -1.44 -5.77
C LYS A 108 3.75 -0.36 -6.69
N TRP A 109 2.99 0.72 -6.79
CA TRP A 109 3.32 1.87 -7.63
C TRP A 109 3.27 3.13 -6.80
N HIS A 110 4.30 3.96 -6.91
CA HIS A 110 4.38 5.26 -6.26
C HIS A 110 4.92 6.29 -7.23
N TYR A 111 4.51 7.55 -7.08
CA TYR A 111 5.10 8.66 -7.80
C TYR A 111 5.68 9.62 -6.78
N ASN A 112 6.98 9.87 -6.90
CA ASN A 112 7.72 10.81 -6.09
C ASN A 112 7.78 12.16 -6.82
N SER A 113 7.07 13.15 -6.29
CA SER A 113 7.01 14.50 -6.89
C SER A 113 8.31 15.29 -6.73
N ASP A 114 9.14 14.95 -5.75
CA ASP A 114 10.39 15.66 -5.48
C ASP A 114 11.48 15.27 -6.49
N THR A 115 11.48 14.00 -6.91
CA THR A 115 12.41 13.46 -7.92
C THR A 115 11.79 13.35 -9.31
N ASN A 116 10.47 13.52 -9.42
CA ASN A 116 9.69 13.29 -10.64
C ASN A 116 9.89 11.86 -11.20
N LEU A 117 9.91 10.88 -10.31
CA LEU A 117 10.08 9.46 -10.65
C LEU A 117 8.81 8.66 -10.34
N VAL A 118 8.49 7.71 -11.20
CA VAL A 118 7.54 6.64 -10.88
C VAL A 118 8.34 5.43 -10.39
N GLU A 119 8.07 5.00 -9.16
CA GLU A 119 8.69 3.86 -8.52
C GLU A 119 7.75 2.65 -8.59
N VAL A 120 8.27 1.52 -9.06
CA VAL A 120 7.63 0.21 -9.06
C VAL A 120 8.38 -0.67 -8.08
N THR A 121 7.67 -1.27 -7.12
CA THR A 121 8.27 -2.22 -6.18
C THR A 121 7.51 -3.53 -6.19
N GLY A 122 8.21 -4.63 -5.94
CA GLY A 122 7.62 -5.96 -5.82
C GLY A 122 8.70 -7.02 -5.63
N ASP A 123 8.28 -8.21 -5.24
CA ASP A 123 9.20 -9.31 -4.91
C ASP A 123 9.50 -10.15 -6.16
N CYS A 124 10.75 -10.58 -6.34
CA CYS A 124 11.18 -11.51 -7.38
C CYS A 124 12.30 -12.42 -6.88
N LEU A 125 12.80 -13.32 -7.74
CA LEU A 125 14.03 -14.08 -7.46
C LEU A 125 15.19 -13.53 -8.25
N HIS A 126 16.28 -13.21 -7.56
CA HIS A 126 17.58 -12.94 -8.16
C HIS A 126 18.53 -14.08 -7.80
N ASN A 127 19.05 -14.79 -8.81
CA ASN A 127 19.85 -16.01 -8.61
C ASN A 127 19.17 -17.08 -7.74
N GLY A 128 17.84 -17.18 -7.81
CA GLY A 128 17.03 -18.10 -6.99
C GLY A 128 16.82 -17.63 -5.54
N ILE A 129 17.28 -16.44 -5.18
CA ILE A 129 17.11 -15.85 -3.85
C ILE A 129 15.95 -14.83 -3.90
N PRO A 130 14.96 -14.93 -3.00
CA PRO A 130 13.95 -13.91 -2.78
C PRO A 130 14.54 -12.53 -2.49
N VAL A 131 14.17 -11.54 -3.30
CA VAL A 131 14.58 -10.14 -3.16
C VAL A 131 13.40 -9.22 -3.46
N THR A 132 13.47 -7.99 -2.92
CA THR A 132 12.55 -6.91 -3.28
C THR A 132 13.21 -6.05 -4.35
N ALA A 133 12.58 -5.97 -5.52
CA ALA A 133 12.98 -5.05 -6.58
C ALA A 133 12.38 -3.66 -6.37
N LYS A 134 13.18 -2.63 -6.68
CA LYS A 134 12.74 -1.25 -6.88
C LYS A 134 13.20 -0.79 -8.27
N ILE A 135 12.25 -0.47 -9.14
CA ILE A 135 12.47 0.03 -10.50
C ILE A 135 11.98 1.47 -10.55
N GLU A 136 12.74 2.39 -11.14
CA GLU A 136 12.37 3.80 -11.25
C GLU A 136 12.31 4.25 -12.71
N TYR A 137 11.26 4.99 -13.07
CA TYR A 137 11.08 5.61 -14.37
C TYR A 137 11.07 7.13 -14.27
N CYS A 138 11.86 7.78 -15.11
CA CYS A 138 11.72 9.20 -15.41
C CYS A 138 10.46 9.43 -16.24
N VAL A 139 9.63 10.39 -15.83
CA VAL A 139 8.40 10.77 -16.54
C VAL A 139 8.45 12.22 -17.00
N TYR A 140 7.95 12.48 -18.21
CA TYR A 140 8.01 13.78 -18.85
C TYR A 140 6.60 14.30 -19.17
N ASP A 141 6.45 15.63 -19.19
CA ASP A 141 5.15 16.27 -19.42
C ASP A 141 4.61 16.08 -20.84
N ASN A 142 5.47 15.79 -21.81
CA ASN A 142 5.11 15.40 -23.17
C ASN A 142 4.46 13.99 -23.25
N GLY A 143 4.35 13.28 -22.12
CA GLY A 143 3.78 11.94 -22.07
C GLY A 143 4.76 10.83 -22.44
N THR A 144 6.07 11.08 -22.42
CA THR A 144 7.07 10.00 -22.54
C THR A 144 7.59 9.59 -21.17
N PHE A 145 8.14 8.38 -21.08
CA PHE A 145 8.81 7.87 -19.90
C PHE A 145 10.01 7.02 -20.28
N VAL A 146 11.03 6.99 -19.44
CA VAL A 146 12.29 6.27 -19.69
C VAL A 146 12.71 5.56 -18.41
N LEU A 147 13.18 4.33 -18.53
CA LEU A 147 13.72 3.57 -17.41
C LEU A 147 14.97 4.28 -16.88
N ASN A 148 15.02 4.55 -15.58
CA ASN A 148 16.08 5.34 -14.96
C ASN A 148 17.03 4.48 -14.14
N SER A 149 16.51 3.69 -13.22
CA SER A 149 17.30 2.91 -12.27
C SER A 149 16.59 1.61 -11.89
N PHE A 150 17.37 0.68 -11.36
CA PHE A 150 16.89 -0.52 -10.72
C PHE A 150 17.77 -0.86 -9.52
N SER A 151 17.15 -1.35 -8.44
CA SER A 151 17.86 -1.85 -7.27
C SER A 151 17.13 -3.05 -6.66
N LEU A 152 17.92 -3.88 -5.98
CA LEU A 152 17.48 -4.98 -5.14
C LEU A 152 17.84 -4.69 -3.68
N ASP A 153 17.05 -5.22 -2.77
CA ASP A 153 17.32 -5.14 -1.34
C ASP A 153 18.50 -6.01 -0.87
N ASP A 154 19.11 -6.79 -1.77
CA ASP A 154 20.37 -7.50 -1.55
C ASP A 154 21.63 -6.64 -1.75
N GLY A 155 21.45 -5.39 -2.18
CA GLY A 155 22.53 -4.42 -2.42
C GLY A 155 22.95 -4.27 -3.88
N TYR A 156 22.42 -5.08 -4.80
CA TYR A 156 22.61 -4.87 -6.22
C TYR A 156 21.83 -3.63 -6.68
N SER A 157 22.49 -2.74 -7.43
CA SER A 157 21.82 -1.57 -8.01
C SER A 157 22.53 -1.09 -9.27
N VAL A 158 21.74 -0.54 -10.19
CA VAL A 158 22.20 0.13 -11.40
C VAL A 158 21.43 1.44 -11.50
N GLU A 159 22.17 2.55 -11.51
CA GLU A 159 21.62 3.88 -11.68
C GLU A 159 21.92 4.41 -13.09
N TYR A 160 21.01 5.22 -13.64
CA TYR A 160 21.15 5.84 -14.96
C TYR A 160 21.37 4.82 -16.08
N LEU A 161 20.47 3.84 -16.20
CA LEU A 161 20.56 2.81 -17.22
C LEU A 161 20.67 3.43 -18.61
N SER A 162 21.66 2.98 -19.37
CA SER A 162 21.71 3.22 -20.81
C SER A 162 20.53 2.51 -21.51
N GLU A 163 20.24 2.91 -22.75
CA GLU A 163 19.23 2.25 -23.58
C GLU A 163 19.48 0.74 -23.70
N ARG A 164 20.73 0.33 -23.86
CA ARG A 164 21.12 -1.08 -23.95
C ARG A 164 20.87 -1.84 -22.65
N GLU A 165 21.25 -1.28 -21.50
CA GLU A 165 20.99 -1.89 -20.19
C GLU A 165 19.48 -1.95 -19.92
N SER A 166 18.74 -0.94 -20.37
CA SER A 166 17.28 -0.90 -20.24
C SER A 166 16.62 -2.02 -21.04
N ILE A 167 17.05 -2.23 -22.29
CA ILE A 167 16.54 -3.34 -23.12
C ILE A 167 16.84 -4.69 -22.45
N SER A 168 18.08 -4.89 -22.01
CA SER A 168 18.51 -6.14 -21.39
C SER A 168 17.80 -6.44 -20.07
N PHE A 169 17.48 -5.43 -19.26
CA PHE A 169 16.72 -5.64 -18.03
C PHE A 169 15.24 -5.93 -18.33
N LEU A 170 14.66 -5.19 -19.28
CA LEU A 170 13.25 -5.34 -19.63
C LEU A 170 13.00 -6.65 -20.39
N SER A 171 13.98 -7.23 -21.09
CA SER A 171 13.80 -8.53 -21.76
C SER A 171 13.38 -9.61 -20.78
N ASP A 172 14.06 -9.74 -19.65
CA ASP A 172 13.74 -10.76 -18.66
C ASP A 172 12.30 -10.60 -18.15
N ILE A 173 11.88 -9.36 -17.88
CA ILE A 173 10.54 -9.04 -17.37
C ILE A 173 9.47 -9.32 -18.43
N TYR A 174 9.69 -8.87 -19.66
CA TYR A 174 8.70 -9.01 -20.72
C TYR A 174 8.61 -10.46 -21.21
N GLU A 175 9.71 -11.21 -21.32
CA GLU A 175 9.68 -12.61 -21.74
C GLU A 175 8.75 -13.47 -20.88
N VAL A 176 8.78 -13.28 -19.55
CA VAL A 176 7.82 -13.91 -18.62
C VAL A 176 6.39 -13.55 -18.99
N ALA A 177 6.12 -12.27 -19.20
CA ALA A 177 4.78 -11.79 -19.52
C ALA A 177 4.25 -12.26 -20.88
N TYR A 178 5.13 -12.34 -21.90
CA TYR A 178 4.80 -12.90 -23.21
C TYR A 178 4.44 -14.38 -23.09
N ARG A 179 5.25 -15.15 -22.35
CA ARG A 179 5.00 -16.57 -22.08
C ARG A 179 3.65 -16.79 -21.38
N ASP A 180 3.38 -16.03 -20.32
CA ASP A 180 2.11 -16.10 -19.57
C ASP A 180 0.88 -15.81 -20.44
N LYS A 181 1.04 -14.94 -21.44
CA LYS A 181 -0.03 -14.56 -22.36
C LYS A 181 -0.12 -15.45 -23.61
N GLY A 182 0.82 -16.39 -23.79
CA GLY A 182 0.93 -17.21 -25.00
C GLY A 182 1.24 -16.38 -26.26
N LEU A 183 1.99 -15.29 -26.09
CA LEU A 183 2.44 -14.40 -27.17
C LEU A 183 3.88 -14.73 -27.58
N GLU A 184 4.22 -14.45 -28.83
CA GLU A 184 5.61 -14.53 -29.30
C GLU A 184 6.31 -13.17 -29.07
N PRO A 185 7.50 -13.14 -28.44
CA PRO A 185 8.28 -11.92 -28.31
C PRO A 185 8.74 -11.43 -29.69
N PRO A 186 8.89 -10.12 -29.89
CA PRO A 186 9.25 -9.58 -31.20
C PRO A 186 10.67 -10.00 -31.65
N ASP A 187 10.78 -10.41 -32.92
CA ASP A 187 11.97 -11.03 -33.52
C ASP A 187 13.24 -10.15 -33.53
N ASN A 188 13.09 -8.83 -33.33
CA ASN A 188 14.16 -7.83 -33.46
C ASN A 188 15.07 -7.70 -32.22
N LEU A 189 14.83 -8.49 -31.16
CA LEU A 189 15.63 -8.50 -29.93
C LEU A 189 16.91 -9.34 -30.04
N GLY A 190 16.94 -10.32 -30.96
CA GLY A 190 18.02 -11.31 -31.09
C GLY A 190 19.40 -10.73 -31.42
N ASP A 191 19.47 -9.59 -32.10
CA ASP A 191 20.75 -8.96 -32.45
C ASP A 191 21.35 -8.10 -31.31
N THR A 192 20.54 -7.71 -30.32
CA THR A 192 20.98 -6.86 -29.19
C THR A 192 21.37 -7.65 -27.94
N MET A 193 20.82 -8.85 -27.73
CA MET A 193 20.98 -9.65 -26.50
C MET A 193 22.23 -10.56 -26.47
N ASN A 194 22.82 -10.91 -27.62
CA ASN A 194 23.93 -11.89 -27.74
C ASN A 194 25.27 -11.51 -27.04
N GLN A 195 25.32 -10.44 -26.24
CA GLN A 195 26.52 -10.04 -25.46
C GLN A 195 26.26 -9.71 -23.98
N LEU A 196 25.02 -9.82 -23.48
CA LEU A 196 24.66 -9.38 -22.13
C LEU A 196 24.00 -10.44 -21.23
N ASP A 197 24.00 -11.73 -21.64
CA ASP A 197 23.61 -12.92 -20.85
C ASP A 197 24.28 -13.03 -19.45
N PHE A 198 25.14 -12.09 -19.07
CA PHE A 198 26.04 -12.21 -17.95
C PHE A 198 25.58 -11.55 -16.65
N LEU A 199 24.54 -10.70 -16.64
CA LEU A 199 24.33 -9.80 -15.49
C LEU A 199 23.08 -10.03 -14.64
N MET A 200 22.05 -10.72 -15.14
CA MET A 200 20.72 -10.62 -14.54
C MET A 200 19.98 -11.97 -14.55
N ASN A 201 20.54 -13.01 -13.93
CA ASN A 201 19.83 -14.28 -13.73
C ASN A 201 18.62 -14.09 -12.79
N PHE A 202 17.54 -13.51 -13.30
CA PHE A 202 16.26 -13.50 -12.61
C PHE A 202 15.49 -14.78 -12.91
N LEU A 203 14.80 -15.30 -11.90
CA LEU A 203 13.93 -16.46 -12.03
C LEU A 203 12.52 -16.10 -11.58
N GLU A 204 11.52 -16.73 -12.19
CA GLU A 204 10.14 -16.71 -11.71
C GLU A 204 10.01 -17.52 -10.41
N TYR A 205 8.98 -17.20 -9.61
CA TYR A 205 8.60 -17.96 -8.40
C TYR A 205 7.87 -19.27 -8.71
#